data_AF-A0A1W9QY17-F1
#
_entry.id   AF-A0A1W9QY17-F1
#
_cell.length_a   1.000
_cell.length_b   1.000
_cell.length_c   1.000
_cell.angle_alpha   90.00
_cell.angle_beta   90.00
_cell.angle_gamma   90.00
#
_symmetry.space_group_name_H-M   'P 1'
#
loop_
_entity.id
_entity.type
_entity.pdbx_description
1 polymer ?
#
loop_
_entity_poly.entity_id
_entity_poly.type
_entity_poly.pdbx_seq_one_letter_code
_entity_poly.pdbx_strand_id
1 'polypeptide(L)' 'MLQFKLMKHIILILIIIFSSIVIFSQDDIDPNGFNKFYYENGQISSEGNMRDGKPDGYWKTYYENGLLKSEG' A
#
# COMPACT_ATOMS: atom_id res chain seq x y z
N MET A 1 -2.12 -35.86 18.61
CA MET A 1 -3.09 -35.51 17.55
C MET A 1 -3.91 -34.25 17.88
N LEU A 2 -4.45 -34.12 19.11
CA LEU A 2 -5.25 -32.95 19.54
C LEU A 2 -4.43 -31.64 19.61
N GLN A 3 -3.24 -31.68 20.19
CA GLN A 3 -2.33 -30.51 20.29
C GLN A 3 -1.92 -29.95 18.93
N PHE A 4 -1.66 -30.81 17.94
CA PHE A 4 -1.34 -30.39 16.57
C PHE A 4 -2.52 -29.73 15.86
N LYS A 5 -3.74 -30.24 16.07
CA LYS A 5 -4.94 -29.59 15.56
C LYS A 5 -5.10 -28.20 16.21
N LEU A 6 -4.95 -28.10 17.52
CA LEU A 6 -5.06 -26.83 18.25
C LEU A 6 -4.04 -25.79 17.75
N MET A 7 -2.76 -26.19 17.60
CA MET A 7 -1.69 -25.31 17.12
C MET A 7 -1.93 -24.80 15.69
N LYS A 8 -2.47 -25.65 14.80
CA LYS A 8 -2.82 -25.24 13.42
C LYS A 8 -3.95 -24.20 13.39
N HIS A 9 -4.95 -24.32 14.27
CA HIS A 9 -6.03 -23.33 14.35
C HIS A 9 -5.53 -22.00 14.91
N ILE A 10 -4.63 -22.02 15.90
CA ILE A 10 -4.00 -20.81 16.42
C ILE A 10 -3.19 -20.09 15.33
N ILE A 11 -2.38 -20.83 14.57
CA ILE A 11 -1.60 -20.27 13.45
C ILE A 11 -2.53 -19.66 12.40
N LEU A 12 -3.64 -20.32 12.06
CA LEU A 12 -4.61 -19.79 11.10
C LEU A 12 -5.26 -18.50 11.59
N ILE A 13 -5.62 -18.42 12.88
CA ILE A 13 -6.19 -17.21 13.50
C ILE A 13 -5.17 -16.07 13.49
N LEU A 14 -3.90 -16.35 13.78
CA LEU A 14 -2.83 -15.34 13.75
C LEU A 14 -2.60 -14.79 12.34
N ILE A 15 -2.66 -15.64 11.31
CA ILE A 15 -2.56 -15.22 9.91
C ILE A 15 -3.73 -14.30 9.54
N ILE A 16 -4.95 -14.65 9.96
CA ILE A 16 -6.14 -13.82 9.70
C ILE A 16 -6.02 -12.46 10.38
N ILE A 17 -5.64 -12.42 11.67
CA ILE A 17 -5.44 -11.18 12.41
C ILE A 17 -4.34 -10.32 11.76
N PHE A 18 -3.22 -10.92 11.38
CA PHE A 18 -2.13 -10.22 10.72
C PHE A 18 -2.56 -9.65 9.35
N SER A 19 -3.33 -10.42 8.57
CA SER A 19 -3.87 -9.94 7.29
C SER A 19 -4.84 -8.78 7.46
N SER A 20 -5.68 -8.81 8.51
CA SER A 20 -6.61 -7.72 8.81
C SER A 20 -5.90 -6.43 9.20
N ILE A 21 -4.79 -6.52 9.96
CA ILE A 21 -4.00 -5.34 10.35
C ILE A 21 -3.40 -4.63 9.13
N VAL A 22 -2.98 -5.39 8.10
CA VAL A 22 -2.38 -4.83 6.88
C VAL A 22 -3.40 -4.04 6.03
N ILE A 23 -4.69 -4.36 6.11
CA ILE A 23 -5.75 -3.72 5.30
C ILE A 23 -6.05 -2.28 5.74
N PHE A 24 -5.72 -1.90 6.98
CA PHE A 24 -6.04 -0.57 7.54
C PHE A 24 -5.05 0.55 7.20
N SER A 25 -4.05 0.29 6.36
CA SER A 25 -3.00 1.26 5.97
C SER A 25 -3.31 2.02 4.67
N GLN A 26 -4.56 2.10 4.22
CA GLN A 26 -4.89 3.00 3.12
C GLN A 26 -4.89 4.43 3.69
N ASP A 27 -3.73 5.07 3.62
CA ASP A 27 -3.60 6.50 3.90
C ASP A 27 -4.59 7.26 3.01
N ASP A 28 -5.44 8.09 3.62
CA ASP A 28 -6.33 8.97 2.88
C ASP A 28 -5.51 9.91 1.99
N ILE A 29 -6.00 10.20 0.79
CA ILE A 29 -5.33 11.14 -0.12
C ILE A 29 -5.41 12.55 0.50
N ASP A 30 -4.25 13.12 0.85
CA ASP A 30 -4.15 14.51 1.30
C ASP A 30 -4.16 15.44 0.07
N PRO A 31 -5.21 16.23 -0.18
CA PRO A 31 -5.27 17.10 -1.35
C PRO A 31 -4.19 18.19 -1.38
N ASN A 32 -3.48 18.44 -0.27
CA ASN A 32 -2.45 19.47 -0.11
C ASN A 32 -1.10 18.93 0.40
N GLY A 33 -0.88 17.62 0.28
CA GLY A 33 0.29 16.94 0.83
C GLY A 33 1.00 16.01 -0.15
N PHE A 34 2.02 15.33 0.34
CA PHE A 34 2.72 14.30 -0.42
C PHE A 34 1.93 12.99 -0.40
N ASN A 35 1.59 12.47 -1.57
CA ASN A 35 0.78 11.26 -1.71
C ASN A 35 1.51 10.18 -2.49
N LYS A 36 1.13 8.93 -2.23
CA LYS A 36 1.55 7.75 -3.00
C LYS A 36 0.32 7.02 -3.50
N PHE A 37 0.37 6.66 -4.78
CA PHE A 37 -0.61 5.84 -5.46
C PHE A 37 0.04 4.52 -5.81
N TYR A 38 -0.75 3.46 -5.83
CA TYR A 38 -0.26 2.09 -5.99
C TYR A 38 -0.98 1.39 -7.14
N TYR A 39 -0.28 0.46 -7.80
CA TYR A 39 -0.86 -0.53 -8.68
C TYR A 39 -1.56 -1.63 -7.87
N GLU A 40 -2.38 -2.45 -8.53
CA GLU A 40 -3.07 -3.59 -7.90
C GLU A 40 -2.10 -4.59 -7.25
N ASN A 41 -0.87 -4.67 -7.78
CA ASN A 41 0.20 -5.52 -7.24
C ASN A 41 0.87 -4.94 -5.97
N GLY A 42 0.45 -3.76 -5.50
CA GLY A 42 0.99 -3.08 -4.32
C GLY A 42 2.26 -2.25 -4.57
N GLN A 43 2.79 -2.21 -5.80
CA GLN A 43 3.93 -1.34 -6.13
C GLN A 43 3.46 0.10 -6.37
N ILE A 44 4.33 1.08 -6.09
CA ILE A 44 4.01 2.50 -6.30
C ILE A 44 3.82 2.76 -7.79
N SER A 45 2.68 3.37 -8.16
CA SER A 45 2.38 3.81 -9.52
C SER A 45 2.76 5.27 -9.74
N SER A 46 2.52 6.12 -8.75
CA SER A 46 2.95 7.52 -8.75
C SER A 46 3.06 8.08 -7.35
N GLU A 47 3.90 9.08 -7.18
CA GLU A 47 4.02 9.81 -5.92
C GLU A 47 4.42 11.27 -6.16
N GLY A 48 4.05 12.17 -5.25
CA GLY A 48 4.38 13.58 -5.38
C GLY A 48 3.52 14.47 -4.52
N ASN A 49 3.81 15.78 -4.56
CA ASN A 49 3.02 16.76 -3.84
C ASN A 49 1.71 17.06 -4.58
N MET A 50 0.65 17.27 -3.82
CA MET A 50 -0.63 17.73 -4.31
C MET A 50 -0.96 19.11 -3.74
N ARG A 51 -1.72 19.90 -4.51
CA ARG A 51 -2.35 21.14 -4.08
C ARG A 51 -3.75 21.21 -4.67
N ASP A 52 -4.75 21.43 -3.81
CA ASP A 52 -6.17 21.42 -4.17
C ASP A 52 -6.59 20.15 -4.96
N GLY A 53 -6.03 19.00 -4.59
CA GLY A 53 -6.35 17.72 -5.21
C GLY A 53 -5.71 17.47 -6.58
N LYS A 54 -4.73 18.29 -6.98
CA LYS A 54 -3.98 18.13 -8.24
C LYS A 54 -2.48 18.01 -7.97
N PRO A 55 -1.71 17.28 -8.82
CA PRO A 55 -0.26 17.28 -8.76
C PRO A 55 0.31 18.70 -8.79
N ASP A 56 1.27 18.99 -7.91
CA ASP A 56 1.90 20.30 -7.78
C ASP A 56 3.41 20.21 -7.62
N GLY A 57 4.14 20.70 -8.62
CA GLY A 57 5.60 20.57 -8.68
C GLY A 57 6.02 19.11 -8.82
N TYR A 58 6.96 18.68 -7.99
CA TYR A 58 7.60 17.37 -8.09
C TYR A 58 6.60 16.20 -8.03
N TRP A 59 6.62 15.42 -9.10
CA TRP A 59 5.82 14.23 -9.32
C TRP A 59 6.63 13.13 -9.99
N LYS A 60 6.48 11.90 -9.52
CA LYS A 60 7.07 10.70 -10.10
C LYS A 60 5.99 9.73 -10.52
N THR A 61 6.24 9.05 -11.63
CA THR A 61 5.44 7.91 -12.09
C THR A 61 6.36 6.74 -12.34
N TYR A 62 5.86 5.54 -12.11
CA TYR A 62 6.60 4.29 -12.23
C TYR A 62 5.88 3.32 -13.18
N TYR A 63 6.59 2.32 -13.68
CA TYR A 63 5.99 1.15 -14.33
C TYR A 63 5.56 0.13 -13.26
N GLU A 64 4.72 -0.85 -13.63
CA GLU A 64 4.28 -1.93 -12.73
C GLU A 64 5.41 -2.80 -12.15
N ASN A 65 6.61 -2.73 -12.73
CA ASN A 65 7.81 -3.38 -12.24
C ASN A 65 8.65 -2.49 -11.29
N GLY A 66 8.17 -1.29 -10.97
CA GLY A 66 8.78 -0.35 -10.05
C GLY A 66 9.85 0.55 -10.67
N LEU A 67 10.15 0.40 -11.97
CA LEU A 67 11.11 1.28 -12.64
C LEU A 67 10.51 2.68 -12.85
N LEU A 68 11.33 3.71 -12.65
CA LEU A 68 10.93 5.10 -12.90
C LEU A 68 10.51 5.26 -14.36
N LYS A 69 9.30 5.77 -14.58
CA LYS A 69 8.73 6.04 -15.89
C LYS A 69 8.90 7.51 -16.29
N SER A 70 8.65 8.43 -15.35
CA SER A 70 8.84 9.87 -15.55
C SER A 70 8.94 10.57 -14.21
N GLU A 71 9.69 11.67 -14.17
CA GLU A 71 9.73 12.63 -13.05
C GLU A 71 9.65 14.06 -13.59
N GLY A 72 9.01 14.97 -12.86
CA GLY A 72 8.85 16.39 -13.23
C GLY A 72 8.11 17.18 -12.18
#